data_AF-A0A9D8B0R1-F1
#
_entry.id   AF-A0A9D8B0R1-F1
#
_cell.length_a   1.000
_cell.length_b   1.000
_cell.length_c   1.000
_cell.angle_alpha   90.00
_cell.angle_beta   90.00
_cell.angle_gamma   90.00
#
_symmetry.space_group_name_H-M   'P 1'
#
loop_
_entity.id
_entity.type
_entity.pdbx_description
1 polymer ?
#
loop_
_entity_poly.entity_id
_entity_poly.type
_entity_poly.pdbx_seq_one_letter_code
_entity_poly.pdbx_strand_id
1 'polypeptide(L)'
;MATPNPAIAKKLREMKTELARLQAEKRKLFPPNPHPFAEPDQFPRHATPEQIRQRNHLIARIETLEEEIDELETQLYARASSNF
;
A
#
# COMPACT_ATOMS: atom_id res chain seq x y z
N MET A 1 11.64 -20.27 -18.73
CA MET A 1 11.08 -19.26 -17.81
C MET A 1 9.74 -19.78 -17.32
N ALA A 2 9.56 -19.96 -16.02
CA ALA A 2 8.27 -20.39 -15.48
C ALA A 2 7.23 -19.29 -15.77
N THR A 3 6.21 -19.61 -16.56
CA THR A 3 5.12 -18.68 -16.82
C THR A 3 4.40 -18.42 -15.49
N PRO A 4 4.35 -17.18 -14.99
CA PRO A 4 3.73 -16.91 -13.71
C PRO A 4 2.25 -17.31 -13.76
N ASN A 5 1.74 -17.88 -12.66
CA ASN A 5 0.35 -18.31 -12.59
C ASN A 5 -0.57 -17.12 -12.92
N PRO A 6 -1.39 -17.19 -13.99
CA PRO A 6 -2.18 -16.06 -14.46
C PRO A 6 -3.21 -15.58 -13.42
N ALA A 7 -3.68 -16.46 -12.52
CA ALA A 7 -4.56 -16.07 -11.43
C ALA A 7 -3.84 -15.21 -10.38
N ILE A 8 -2.60 -15.56 -10.03
CA ILE A 8 -1.79 -14.79 -9.08
C ILE A 8 -1.40 -13.44 -9.70
N ALA A 9 -1.01 -13.42 -10.99
CA ALA A 9 -0.68 -12.19 -11.70
C ALA A 9 -1.88 -11.23 -11.81
N LYS A 10 -3.10 -11.75 -11.98
CA LYS A 10 -4.33 -10.95 -11.97
C LYS A 10 -4.59 -10.37 -10.58
N LYS A 11 -4.53 -11.21 -9.53
CA LYS A 11 -4.73 -10.79 -8.14
C LYS A 11 -3.73 -9.70 -7.74
N LEU A 12 -2.45 -9.86 -8.11
CA LEU A 12 -1.41 -8.87 -7.86
C LEU A 12 -1.74 -7.51 -8.47
N ARG A 13 -2.25 -7.50 -9.70
CA ARG A 13 -2.61 -6.28 -10.42
C ARG A 13 -3.79 -5.57 -9.76
N GLU A 14 -4.80 -6.33 -9.34
CA GLU A 14 -5.97 -5.82 -8.63
C GLU A 14 -5.55 -5.19 -7.30
N MET A 15 -4.71 -5.88 -6.52
CA MET A 15 -4.20 -5.38 -5.24
C MET A 15 -3.32 -4.15 -5.39
N LYS A 16 -2.43 -4.10 -6.39
CA LYS A 16 -1.64 -2.90 -6.71
C LYS A 16 -2.53 -1.72 -7.10
N THR A 17 -3.64 -1.98 -7.81
CA THR A 17 -4.60 -0.94 -8.18
C THR A 17 -5.33 -0.42 -6.95
N GLU A 18 -5.74 -1.31 -6.04
CA GLU A 18 -6.35 -0.93 -4.75
C GLU A 18 -5.39 -0.14 -3.87
N LEU A 19 -4.13 -0.58 -3.77
CA LEU A 19 -3.07 0.13 -3.06
C LEU A 19 -2.88 1.56 -3.61
N ALA A 20 -2.76 1.69 -4.93
CA ALA A 20 -2.61 3.01 -5.57
C ALA A 20 -3.83 3.93 -5.30
N ARG A 21 -5.04 3.36 -5.29
CA ARG A 21 -6.26 4.08 -4.96
C ARG A 21 -6.25 4.57 -3.50
N LEU A 22 -5.90 3.70 -2.56
CA LEU A 22 -5.84 4.04 -1.13
C LEU A 22 -4.73 5.06 -0.84
N GLN A 23 -3.56 4.93 -1.48
CA GLN A 23 -2.49 5.92 -1.37
C GLN A 23 -2.91 7.28 -1.93
N ALA A 24 -3.65 7.31 -3.05
CA ALA A 24 -4.20 8.54 -3.61
C ALA A 24 -5.25 9.16 -2.67
N GLU A 25 -6.11 8.35 -2.05
CA GLU A 25 -7.09 8.79 -1.06
C GLU A 25 -6.41 9.34 0.19
N LYS A 26 -5.38 8.66 0.72
CA LYS A 26 -4.54 9.13 1.82
C LYS A 26 -3.92 10.49 1.48
N ARG A 27 -3.36 10.67 0.28
CA ARG A 27 -2.76 11.95 -0.14
C ARG A 27 -3.79 13.08 -0.28
N LYS A 28 -5.03 12.77 -0.70
CA LYS A 28 -6.10 13.75 -0.77
C LYS A 28 -6.56 14.22 0.61
N LEU A 29 -6.70 13.28 1.54
CA LEU A 29 -7.16 13.56 2.90
C LEU A 29 -6.04 14.13 3.80
N PHE A 30 -4.81 13.69 3.55
CA PHE A 30 -3.61 14.00 4.33
C PHE A 30 -2.45 14.29 3.37
N PRO A 31 -2.41 15.48 2.75
CA PRO A 31 -1.33 15.85 1.85
C PRO A 31 0.01 15.88 2.61
N PRO A 32 1.11 15.42 2.00
CA PRO A 32 2.42 15.48 2.62
C PRO A 32 2.80 16.95 2.86
N ASN A 33 3.49 17.21 3.96
CA ASN A 33 3.95 18.56 4.27
C ASN A 33 4.96 19.03 3.21
N PRO A 34 4.72 20.18 2.52
CA PRO A 34 5.63 20.66 1.47
C PRO A 34 6.95 21.21 2.03
N HIS A 35 7.06 21.43 3.35
CA HIS A 35 8.28 21.93 3.95
C HIS A 35 9.34 20.82 4.09
N PRO A 36 10.56 20.99 3.54
CA PRO A 36 11.60 19.96 3.56
C PRO A 36 12.16 19.66 4.96
N PHE A 37 11.91 20.56 5.92
CA PHE A 37 12.31 20.42 7.32
C PHE A 37 11.14 20.12 8.26
N ALA A 38 9.92 20.08 7.74
CA ALA A 38 8.79 19.69 8.55
C ALA A 38 8.68 18.17 8.54
N GLU A 39 8.32 17.60 9.69
CA GLU A 39 8.07 16.17 9.77
C GLU A 39 6.98 15.79 8.75
N PRO A 40 7.18 14.71 7.95
CA PRO A 40 6.31 14.35 6.82
C PRO A 40 4.84 14.10 7.18
N ASP A 41 4.53 13.98 8.46
CA ASP A 41 3.30 13.35 8.95
C ASP A 41 2.73 14.02 10.22
N GLN A 42 2.95 15.32 10.38
CA GLN A 42 2.27 16.05 11.45
C GLN A 42 0.76 16.13 11.16
N PHE A 43 -0.03 15.64 12.12
CA PHE A 43 -1.47 15.88 12.12
C PHE A 43 -1.74 17.38 11.96
N PRO A 44 -2.72 17.77 11.13
CA PRO A 44 -3.23 19.13 11.17
C PRO A 44 -3.53 19.48 12.63
N ARG A 45 -3.08 20.65 13.11
CA ARG A 45 -3.29 21.07 14.52
C ARG A 45 -4.77 21.07 14.95
N HIS A 46 -5.69 20.96 13.98
CA HIS A 46 -7.14 20.95 14.16
C HIS A 46 -7.80 19.62 13.72
N ALA A 47 -7.03 18.54 13.55
CA ALA A 47 -7.59 17.25 13.17
C ALA A 47 -8.53 16.72 14.25
N THR A 48 -9.74 16.33 13.87
CA THR A 48 -10.68 15.73 14.82
C THR A 48 -10.28 14.29 15.15
N PRO A 49 -10.70 13.74 16.31
CA PRO A 49 -10.48 12.33 16.63
C PRO A 49 -10.97 11.37 15.54
N GLU A 50 -12.07 11.70 14.85
CA GLU A 50 -12.60 10.94 13.72
C GLU A 50 -11.63 10.93 12.55
N GLN A 51 -11.05 12.09 12.19
CA GLN A 51 -10.06 12.19 11.12
C GLN A 51 -8.78 11.43 11.46
N ILE A 52 -8.36 11.45 12.73
CA ILE A 52 -7.23 10.66 13.23
C ILE A 52 -7.50 9.16 13.07
N ARG A 53 -8.69 8.69 13.49
CA ARG A 53 -9.09 7.28 13.34
C ARG A 53 -9.15 6.86 11.87
N GLN A 54 -9.72 7.71 11.00
CA GLN A 54 -9.80 7.44 9.57
C GLN A 54 -8.42 7.34 8.93
N ARG A 55 -7.49 8.24 9.28
CA ARG A 55 -6.10 8.18 8.83
C ARG A 55 -5.43 6.89 9.25
N ASN A 56 -5.51 6.54 10.53
CA ASN A 56 -4.88 5.35 11.07
C ASN A 56 -5.44 4.08 10.43
N HIS A 57 -6.75 4.02 10.20
CA HIS A 57 -7.38 2.91 9.49
C HIS A 57 -6.89 2.80 8.04
N LEU A 58 -6.79 3.93 7.32
CA LEU A 58 -6.25 3.95 5.96
C LEU A 58 -4.78 3.52 5.91
N ILE A 59 -3.96 3.97 6.87
CA ILE A 59 -2.55 3.57 6.97
C ILE A 59 -2.43 2.07 7.21
N ALA A 60 -3.14 1.55 8.22
CA ALA A 60 -3.12 0.11 8.52
C ALA A 60 -3.57 -0.73 7.32
N ARG A 61 -4.60 -0.29 6.59
CA ARG A 61 -5.07 -0.98 5.39
C ARG A 61 -4.05 -0.97 4.25
N ILE A 62 -3.33 0.15 4.07
CA ILE A 62 -2.24 0.27 3.11
C ILE A 62 -1.11 -0.69 3.48
N GLU A 63 -0.67 -0.70 4.74
CA GLU A 63 0.41 -1.57 5.24
C GLU A 63 0.06 -3.04 5.02
N THR A 64 -1.15 -3.48 5.41
CA THR A 64 -1.59 -4.86 5.16
C THR A 64 -1.61 -5.20 3.66
N LEU A 65 -2.06 -4.28 2.80
CA LEU A 65 -2.04 -4.52 1.35
C LEU A 65 -0.62 -4.60 0.77
N GLU A 66 0.31 -3.82 1.30
CA GLU A 66 1.72 -3.87 0.90
C GLU A 66 2.36 -5.20 1.30
N GLU A 67 2.10 -5.68 2.53
CA GLU A 67 2.54 -7.00 3.00
C GLU A 67 1.96 -8.13 2.15
N GLU A 68 0.65 -8.13 1.89
CA GLU A 68 0.02 -9.18 1.07
C GLU A 68 0.52 -9.15 -0.40
N ILE A 69 0.84 -7.96 -0.94
CA ILE A 69 1.46 -7.84 -2.28
C ILE A 69 2.86 -8.45 -2.24
N ASP A 70 3.68 -8.11 -1.26
CA ASP A 70 5.06 -8.62 -1.14
C ASP A 70 5.09 -10.15 -0.98
N GLU A 71 4.16 -10.70 -0.20
CA GLU A 71 3.97 -12.16 -0.09
C GLU A 71 3.59 -12.79 -1.44
N LEU A 72 2.67 -12.18 -2.19
CA LEU A 72 2.25 -12.68 -3.49
C LEU A 72 3.34 -12.56 -4.55
N GLU A 73 4.14 -11.49 -4.53
CA GLU A 73 5.32 -11.33 -5.37
C GLU A 73 6.35 -12.41 -5.04
N THR A 74 6.62 -12.61 -3.75
CA THR A 74 7.51 -13.68 -3.27
C THR A 74 7.02 -15.04 -3.74
N GLN A 75 5.73 -15.36 -3.62
CA GLN A 75 5.19 -16.64 -4.12
C GLN A 75 5.31 -16.78 -5.64
N LEU A 76 5.14 -15.69 -6.39
CA LEU A 76 5.23 -15.68 -7.84
C LEU A 76 6.68 -15.90 -8.32
N TYR A 77 7.66 -15.29 -7.65
CA TYR A 77 9.07 -15.32 -8.03
C TYR A 77 9.87 -16.45 -7.36
N ALA A 78 9.59 -16.82 -6.12
CA ALA A 78 10.22 -17.96 -5.44
C ALA A 78 9.86 -19.29 -6.11
N ARG A 79 8.63 -19.43 -6.62
CA ARG A 79 8.22 -20.60 -7.42
C ARG A 79 8.89 -20.64 -8.80
N ALA A 80 9.35 -19.50 -9.31
CA ALA A 80 10.11 -19.43 -10.56
C ALA A 80 11.58 -19.86 -10.38
N SER A 81 12.14 -19.75 -9.17
CA SER A 81 13.52 -20.12 -8.83
C SER A 81 13.71 -21.56 -8.36
N SER A 82 12.68 -22.24 -7.86
CA SER A 82 12.80 -23.62 -7.32
C SER A 82 12.77 -24.75 -8.36
N ASN A 83 13.03 -24.46 -9.64
CA ASN A 83 13.05 -25.43 -10.73
C ASN A 83 14.48 -25.74 -11.25
N PHE A 84 15.50 -25.57 -10.41
CA PHE A 84 16.88 -26.00 -10.70
C PHE A 84 17.24 -27.24 -9.90
#